data_AF-A0A496VEU1-F1
#
_entry.id   AF-A0A496VEU1-F1
#
_cell.length_a   1.000
_cell.length_b   1.000
_cell.length_c   1.000
_cell.angle_alpha   90.00
_cell.angle_beta   90.00
_cell.angle_gamma   90.00
#
_symmetry.space_group_name_H-M   'P 1'
#
loop_
_entity.id
_entity.type
_entity.pdbx_description
1 polymer ?
#
loop_
_entity_poly.entity_id
_entity_poly.type
_entity_poly.pdbx_seq_one_letter_code
_entity_poly.pdbx_strand_id
1 'polypeptide(L)'
;MMDIVTFTLIINVAIAFIGVGCAFWLEKPNIFLKKTSGSLSLLSYLIFWPYLTLNTISLGLFRVFYQQNALDEIVQNLYLGCQLWIIDYKRFVSKGIKSTLDLTCEFGEVGFIQTKQNYLCIPVLDTKAPTLNQLDEAVSWINARLSDGPVFAHCALGHGRSATVVAAFLIKRGIVNDVKEAVEFVKLKRPSVNLHPKQLNVLEQFANTRRHNAV
;
A
#
# COMPACT_ATOMS: atom_id res chain seq x y z
N MET A 1 12.70 -5.90 41.71
CA MET A 1 13.51 -4.90 40.98
C MET A 1 13.54 -5.34 39.52
N MET A 2 13.02 -4.52 38.61
CA MET A 2 13.00 -4.86 37.19
C MET A 2 14.43 -4.79 36.64
N ASP A 3 14.88 -5.79 35.88
CA ASP A 3 16.23 -5.78 35.32
C ASP A 3 16.38 -4.72 34.20
N ILE A 4 17.63 -4.35 33.92
CA ILE A 4 17.95 -3.28 32.98
C ILE A 4 17.47 -3.56 31.56
N VAL A 5 17.39 -4.85 31.19
CA VAL A 5 16.94 -5.30 29.86
C VAL A 5 15.44 -5.06 29.73
N THR A 6 14.67 -5.51 30.71
CA THR A 6 13.22 -5.34 30.78
C THR A 6 12.84 -3.86 30.81
N PHE A 7 13.57 -3.06 31.59
CA PHE A 7 13.36 -1.61 31.62
C PHE A 7 13.61 -0.94 30.26
N THR A 8 14.71 -1.31 29.60
CA THR A 8 15.05 -0.78 28.27
C THR A 8 14.00 -1.18 27.23
N LEU A 9 13.50 -2.41 27.30
CA LEU A 9 12.47 -2.93 26.39
C LEU A 9 11.16 -2.13 26.54
N ILE A 10 10.71 -1.90 27.77
CA ILE A 10 9.48 -1.15 28.05
C ILE A 10 9.59 0.29 27.54
N ILE A 11 10.73 0.95 27.77
CA ILE A 11 10.98 2.30 27.27
C ILE A 11 10.94 2.33 25.74
N ASN A 12 11.61 1.38 25.08
CA ASN A 12 11.62 1.32 23.62
C ASN A 12 10.19 1.10 23.06
N VAL A 13 9.41 0.21 23.66
CA VAL A 13 7.99 0.01 23.29
C VAL A 13 7.21 1.32 23.46
N ALA A 14 7.36 2.02 24.59
CA ALA A 14 6.70 3.30 24.81
C ALA A 14 7.08 4.35 23.74
N ILE A 15 8.38 4.50 23.46
CA ILE A 15 8.88 5.41 22.42
C ILE A 15 8.32 5.03 21.04
N ALA A 16 8.32 3.74 20.70
CA ALA A 16 7.80 3.23 19.43
C ALA A 16 6.33 3.63 19.24
N PHE A 17 5.48 3.37 20.24
CA PHE A 17 4.05 3.65 20.15
C PHE A 17 3.70 5.14 20.28
N ILE A 18 4.50 5.93 21.01
CA ILE A 18 4.40 7.40 20.94
C ILE A 18 4.70 7.88 19.52
N GLY A 19 5.78 7.38 18.90
CA GLY A 19 6.12 7.73 17.52
C GLY A 19 5.05 7.31 16.51
N VAL A 20 4.47 6.12 16.67
CA VAL A 20 3.31 5.66 15.87
C VAL A 20 2.12 6.61 16.07
N GLY A 21 1.80 6.95 17.32
CA GLY A 21 0.73 7.91 17.65
C GLY A 21 0.95 9.27 16.96
N CYS A 22 2.18 9.81 17.03
CA CYS A 22 2.55 11.04 16.34
C CYS A 22 2.41 10.91 14.82
N ALA A 23 2.80 9.78 14.22
CA ALA A 23 2.65 9.54 12.78
C ALA A 23 1.19 9.60 12.35
N PHE A 24 0.29 8.95 13.09
CA PHE A 24 -1.14 8.93 12.79
C PHE A 24 -1.86 10.25 13.08
N TRP A 25 -1.42 10.96 14.13
CA TRP A 25 -1.94 12.28 14.50
C TRP A 25 -1.56 13.35 13.48
N LEU A 26 -0.30 13.38 13.05
CA LEU A 26 0.22 14.36 12.10
C LEU A 26 0.00 13.94 10.63
N GLU A 27 -0.52 12.73 10.40
CA GLU A 27 -0.63 12.09 9.09
C GLU A 27 0.71 12.08 8.31
N LYS A 28 1.82 11.83 9.01
CA LYS A 28 3.19 11.82 8.46
C LYS A 28 3.76 10.40 8.40
N PRO A 29 3.59 9.67 7.28
CA PRO A 29 4.13 8.32 7.12
C PRO A 29 5.66 8.28 7.10
N ASN A 30 6.33 9.39 6.78
CA ASN A 30 7.79 9.50 6.76
C ASN A 30 8.45 9.26 8.13
N ILE A 31 7.68 9.29 9.22
CA ILE A 31 8.17 8.95 10.56
C ILE A 31 8.68 7.51 10.63
N PHE A 32 8.14 6.60 9.82
CA PHE A 32 8.64 5.22 9.71
C PHE A 32 9.94 5.09 8.91
N LEU A 33 10.50 6.19 8.40
CA LEU A 33 11.81 6.24 7.74
C LEU A 33 11.99 5.19 6.63
N LYS A 34 10.91 4.95 5.86
CA LYS A 34 10.94 4.11 4.68
C LYS A 34 11.64 4.83 3.54
N LYS A 35 12.58 4.14 2.90
CA LYS A 35 13.34 4.67 1.76
C LYS A 35 12.54 4.49 0.48
N THR A 36 12.86 5.31 -0.53
CA THR A 36 12.30 5.19 -1.88
C THR A 36 12.63 3.85 -2.55
N SER A 37 13.67 3.15 -2.09
CA SER A 37 14.02 1.78 -2.52
C SER A 37 13.12 0.70 -1.93
N GLY A 38 12.16 1.06 -1.07
CA GLY A 38 11.24 0.12 -0.41
C GLY A 38 11.76 -0.49 0.90
N SER A 39 13.03 -0.28 1.24
CA SER A 39 13.61 -0.75 2.49
C SER A 39 13.38 0.23 3.64
N LEU A 40 13.16 -0.31 4.85
CA LEU A 40 13.15 0.48 6.07
C LEU A 40 14.59 0.76 6.53
N SER A 41 14.83 1.94 7.08
CA SER A 41 16.14 2.28 7.65
C SER A 41 16.45 1.43 8.89
N LEU A 42 17.74 1.27 9.21
CA LEU A 42 18.14 0.59 10.46
C LEU A 42 17.53 1.28 11.68
N LEU A 43 17.47 2.60 11.67
CA LEU A 43 16.84 3.38 12.74
C LEU A 43 15.34 3.08 12.88
N SER A 44 14.64 2.87 11.76
CA SER A 44 13.24 2.42 11.80
C SER A 44 13.10 1.08 12.50
N TYR A 45 13.98 0.12 12.21
CA TYR A 45 13.94 -1.17 12.89
C TYR A 45 14.26 -1.03 14.38
N LEU A 46 15.26 -0.24 14.76
CA LEU A 46 15.60 -0.04 16.17
C LEU A 46 14.49 0.62 16.99
N ILE A 47 13.84 1.65 16.44
CA ILE A 47 12.78 2.39 17.14
C ILE A 47 11.45 1.64 17.08
N PHE A 48 11.05 1.17 15.90
CA PHE A 48 9.69 0.70 15.65
C PHE A 48 9.55 -0.82 15.59
N TRP A 49 10.58 -1.62 15.92
CA TRP A 49 10.47 -3.10 15.86
C TRP A 49 9.21 -3.66 16.54
N PRO A 50 8.68 -3.15 17.69
CA PRO A 50 7.48 -3.76 18.28
C PRO A 50 6.28 -3.60 17.34
N TYR A 51 6.11 -2.40 16.78
CA TYR A 51 5.05 -2.10 15.83
C TYR A 51 5.22 -2.86 14.51
N LEU A 52 6.44 -2.89 13.95
CA LEU A 52 6.74 -3.60 12.70
C LEU A 52 6.54 -5.11 12.83
N THR A 53 6.95 -5.70 13.96
CA THR A 53 6.73 -7.11 14.28
C THR A 53 5.24 -7.41 14.42
N LEU A 54 4.48 -6.57 15.13
CA LEU A 54 3.04 -6.74 15.25
C LEU A 54 2.35 -6.70 13.88
N ASN A 55 2.67 -5.74 13.02
CA ASN A 55 2.12 -5.67 11.66
C ASN A 55 2.48 -6.91 10.81
N THR A 56 3.71 -7.40 10.93
CA THR A 56 4.16 -8.61 10.23
C THR A 56 3.41 -9.85 10.69
N ILE A 57 3.23 -10.01 12.01
CA ILE A 57 2.45 -11.10 12.60
C ILE A 57 0.98 -10.98 12.15
N SER A 58 0.39 -9.79 12.26
CA SER A 58 -1.00 -9.55 11.83
C SER A 58 -1.18 -9.92 10.36
N LEU A 59 -0.32 -9.45 9.46
CA LEU A 59 -0.35 -9.82 8.05
C LEU A 59 -0.27 -11.34 7.86
N GLY A 60 0.64 -12.01 8.57
CA GLY A 60 0.77 -13.47 8.52
C GLY A 60 -0.49 -14.19 8.94
N LEU A 61 -1.07 -13.82 10.08
CA LEU A 61 -2.33 -14.37 10.57
C LEU A 61 -3.46 -14.13 9.56
N PHE A 62 -3.58 -12.91 9.02
CA PHE A 62 -4.58 -12.60 7.98
C PHE A 62 -4.40 -13.50 6.74
N ARG A 63 -3.17 -13.71 6.28
CA ARG A 63 -2.88 -14.57 5.13
C ARG A 63 -3.23 -16.04 5.39
N VAL A 64 -3.02 -16.53 6.62
CA VAL A 64 -3.36 -17.90 7.03
C VAL A 64 -4.88 -18.09 7.17
N PHE A 65 -5.56 -17.17 7.85
CA PHE A 65 -6.99 -17.33 8.17
C PHE A 65 -7.91 -17.06 6.98
N TYR A 66 -7.59 -16.08 6.12
CA TYR A 66 -8.51 -15.64 5.07
C TYR A 66 -8.18 -16.21 3.68
N GLN A 67 -7.05 -16.92 3.52
CA GLN A 67 -6.60 -17.59 2.28
C GLN A 67 -6.80 -16.76 0.99
N GLN A 68 -6.64 -15.44 1.09
CA GLN A 68 -6.86 -14.56 -0.06
C GLN A 68 -5.70 -14.69 -1.06
N ASN A 69 -6.02 -14.50 -2.34
CA ASN A 69 -4.99 -14.37 -3.36
C ASN A 69 -4.07 -13.19 -3.01
N ALA A 70 -2.77 -13.44 -3.08
CA ALA A 70 -1.79 -12.39 -2.83
C ALA A 70 -1.76 -11.33 -3.95
N LEU A 71 -2.17 -11.71 -5.17
CA LEU A 71 -2.29 -10.85 -6.34
C LEU A 71 -3.53 -11.24 -7.15
N ASP A 72 -4.40 -10.29 -7.43
CA ASP A 72 -5.56 -10.44 -8.32
C ASP A 72 -5.42 -9.48 -9.50
N GLU A 73 -5.70 -9.95 -10.71
CA GLU A 73 -5.73 -9.10 -11.91
C GLU A 73 -7.06 -8.35 -11.96
N ILE A 74 -7.00 -7.02 -11.90
CA ILE A 74 -8.20 -6.18 -11.91
C ILE A 74 -8.60 -5.87 -13.35
N VAL A 75 -7.64 -5.38 -14.11
CA VAL A 75 -7.72 -5.19 -15.56
C VAL A 75 -6.43 -5.69 -16.20
N GLN A 76 -6.42 -5.85 -17.52
CA GLN A 76 -5.28 -6.39 -18.25
C GLN A 76 -3.96 -5.72 -17.80
N ASN A 77 -3.02 -6.55 -17.34
CA ASN A 77 -1.69 -6.15 -16.87
C ASN A 77 -1.66 -5.28 -15.59
N LEU A 78 -2.78 -5.06 -14.89
CA LEU A 78 -2.82 -4.35 -13.61
C LEU A 78 -3.27 -5.29 -12.48
N TYR A 79 -2.32 -5.61 -11.61
CA TYR A 79 -2.52 -6.48 -10.45
C TYR A 79 -2.68 -5.66 -9.17
N LEU A 80 -3.64 -6.05 -8.33
CA LEU A 80 -3.86 -5.52 -6.99
C LEU A 80 -3.60 -6.61 -5.95
N GLY A 81 -2.91 -6.29 -4.86
CA GLY A 81 -2.64 -7.29 -3.84
C GLY A 81 -2.13 -6.80 -2.50
N CYS A 82 -1.69 -7.77 -1.70
CA CYS A 82 -1.12 -7.59 -0.38
C CYS A 82 0.42 -7.57 -0.42
N GLN A 83 1.04 -7.27 0.72
CA GLN A 83 2.49 -7.35 0.86
C GLN A 83 2.98 -8.78 0.62
N LEU A 84 3.88 -8.92 -0.34
CA LEU A 84 4.44 -10.21 -0.74
C LEU A 84 5.61 -10.62 0.15
N TRP A 85 5.81 -11.92 0.28
CA TRP A 85 6.93 -12.54 0.97
C TRP A 85 7.78 -13.35 -0.01
N ILE A 86 8.93 -13.84 0.43
CA ILE A 86 9.86 -14.64 -0.40
C ILE A 86 9.16 -15.84 -1.04
N ILE A 87 8.18 -16.44 -0.34
CA ILE A 87 7.37 -17.56 -0.84
C ILE A 87 6.53 -17.22 -2.07
N ASP A 88 6.22 -15.94 -2.29
CA ASP A 88 5.40 -15.49 -3.42
C ASP A 88 6.23 -15.28 -4.71
N TYR A 89 7.55 -15.45 -4.65
CA TYR A 89 8.46 -15.21 -5.79
C TYR A 89 8.01 -15.89 -7.08
N LYS A 90 7.68 -17.20 -7.01
CA LYS A 90 7.23 -17.95 -8.21
C LYS A 90 5.94 -17.38 -8.79
N ARG A 91 5.02 -16.93 -7.93
CA ARG A 91 3.74 -16.32 -8.34
C ARG A 91 3.98 -14.95 -8.96
N PHE A 92 4.88 -14.15 -8.40
CA PHE A 92 5.23 -12.84 -8.94
C PHE A 92 5.87 -12.97 -10.33
N VAL A 93 6.84 -13.86 -10.49
CA VAL A 93 7.54 -14.10 -11.76
C VAL A 93 6.61 -14.70 -12.81
N SER A 94 5.71 -15.63 -12.45
CA SER A 94 4.80 -16.23 -13.43
C SER A 94 3.79 -15.25 -14.02
N LYS A 95 3.51 -14.14 -13.32
CA LYS A 95 2.70 -13.02 -13.83
C LYS A 95 3.50 -12.04 -14.68
N GLY A 96 4.82 -12.19 -14.77
CA GLY A 96 5.68 -11.32 -15.57
C GLY A 96 5.67 -9.86 -15.10
N ILE A 97 5.37 -9.61 -13.81
CA ILE A 97 5.28 -8.25 -13.26
C ILE A 97 6.62 -7.55 -13.43
N LYS A 98 6.58 -6.38 -14.06
CA LYS A 98 7.77 -5.56 -14.33
C LYS A 98 7.90 -4.39 -13.39
N SER A 99 6.77 -3.82 -12.95
CA SER A 99 6.76 -2.63 -12.10
C SER A 99 5.87 -2.80 -10.88
N THR A 100 6.29 -2.24 -9.74
CA THR A 100 5.56 -2.32 -8.47
C THR A 100 5.35 -0.94 -7.84
N LEU A 101 4.11 -0.68 -7.44
CA LEU A 101 3.68 0.46 -6.66
C LEU A 101 3.37 0.01 -5.23
N ASP A 102 4.11 0.54 -4.27
CA ASP A 102 4.00 0.20 -2.84
C ASP A 102 3.46 1.38 -2.03
N LEU A 103 2.33 1.16 -1.36
CA LEU A 103 1.65 2.16 -0.54
C LEU A 103 1.95 2.03 0.96
N THR A 104 2.78 1.06 1.35
CA THR A 104 3.10 0.80 2.76
C THR A 104 4.20 1.72 3.25
N CYS A 105 4.11 2.12 4.51
CA CYS A 105 5.16 2.79 5.26
C CYS A 105 5.78 1.89 6.33
N GLU A 106 5.05 0.83 6.71
CA GLU A 106 5.27 -0.05 7.83
C GLU A 106 5.89 -1.40 7.44
N PHE A 107 6.12 -1.63 6.14
CA PHE A 107 6.75 -2.85 5.63
C PHE A 107 7.98 -2.51 4.79
N GLY A 108 9.04 -3.30 4.98
CA GLY A 108 10.16 -3.34 4.06
C GLY A 108 9.84 -4.26 2.88
N GLU A 109 10.17 -3.83 1.68
CA GLU A 109 9.90 -4.59 0.47
C GLU A 109 10.82 -5.82 0.34
N VAL A 110 10.37 -6.87 -0.35
CA VAL A 110 11.19 -8.04 -0.64
C VAL A 110 12.19 -7.79 -1.78
N GLY A 111 13.38 -8.39 -1.69
CA GLY A 111 14.50 -8.08 -2.59
C GLY A 111 14.22 -8.30 -4.09
N PHE A 112 13.36 -9.24 -4.46
CA PHE A 112 13.01 -9.49 -5.87
C PHE A 112 12.07 -8.42 -6.47
N ILE A 113 11.44 -7.59 -5.64
CA ILE A 113 10.61 -6.45 -6.06
C ILE A 113 11.41 -5.15 -6.08
N GLN A 114 12.41 -5.01 -5.20
CA GLN A 114 13.28 -3.85 -5.08
C GLN A 114 14.11 -3.62 -6.36
N THR A 115 13.50 -3.01 -7.38
CA THR A 115 14.12 -2.69 -8.65
C THR A 115 14.14 -1.17 -8.82
N LYS A 116 15.34 -0.57 -8.78
CA LYS A 116 15.49 0.91 -8.72
C LYS A 116 14.76 1.66 -9.82
N GLN A 117 14.51 1.05 -10.98
CA GLN A 117 13.88 1.72 -12.12
C GLN A 117 12.37 1.47 -12.24
N ASN A 118 11.84 0.40 -11.65
CA ASN A 118 10.44 -0.02 -11.82
C ASN A 118 9.68 -0.15 -10.49
N TYR A 119 10.19 0.49 -9.45
CA TYR A 119 9.58 0.50 -8.14
C TYR A 119 9.25 1.95 -7.75
N LEU A 120 8.00 2.18 -7.34
CA LEU A 120 7.55 3.44 -6.78
C LEU A 120 6.97 3.20 -5.39
N CYS A 121 7.48 3.91 -4.40
CA CYS A 121 6.94 3.91 -3.04
C CYS A 121 6.25 5.25 -2.78
N ILE A 122 4.95 5.19 -2.47
CA ILE A 122 4.15 6.32 -2.00
C ILE A 122 3.64 5.93 -0.61
N PRO A 123 4.41 6.19 0.46
CA PRO A 123 4.04 5.76 1.80
C PRO A 123 2.71 6.37 2.23
N VAL A 124 1.74 5.54 2.62
CA VAL A 124 0.46 5.97 3.19
C VAL A 124 0.19 5.16 4.44
N LEU A 125 -0.15 5.85 5.53
CA LEU A 125 -0.53 5.23 6.79
C LEU A 125 -1.76 4.33 6.60
N ASP A 126 -1.80 3.21 7.31
CA ASP A 126 -2.95 2.31 7.23
C ASP A 126 -4.25 3.02 7.61
N THR A 127 -5.37 2.65 6.98
CA THR A 127 -6.69 3.30 7.07
C THR A 127 -6.78 4.77 6.61
N LYS A 128 -5.65 5.44 6.34
CA LYS A 128 -5.62 6.78 5.73
C LYS A 128 -5.71 6.67 4.20
N ALA A 129 -5.82 7.83 3.56
CA ALA A 129 -5.92 7.95 2.11
C ALA A 129 -4.67 8.64 1.55
N PRO A 130 -4.23 8.29 0.32
CA PRO A 130 -3.31 9.14 -0.44
C PRO A 130 -3.92 10.54 -0.60
N THR A 131 -3.07 11.57 -0.65
CA THR A 131 -3.50 12.91 -1.08
C THR A 131 -3.88 12.91 -2.57
N LEU A 132 -4.61 13.92 -3.04
CA LEU A 132 -4.95 14.04 -4.47
C LEU A 132 -3.70 14.03 -5.36
N ASN A 133 -2.66 14.76 -4.99
CA ASN A 133 -1.40 14.79 -5.74
C ASN A 133 -0.73 13.41 -5.79
N GLN A 134 -0.67 12.70 -4.66
CA GLN A 134 -0.15 11.33 -4.62
C GLN A 134 -0.99 10.36 -5.45
N LEU A 135 -2.31 10.55 -5.46
CA LEU A 135 -3.23 9.74 -6.25
C LEU A 135 -3.01 9.98 -7.74
N ASP A 136 -2.90 11.24 -8.17
CA ASP A 136 -2.57 11.60 -9.55
C ASP A 136 -1.19 11.10 -9.97
N GLU A 137 -0.18 11.23 -9.11
CA GLU A 137 1.17 10.69 -9.32
C GLU A 137 1.11 9.17 -9.52
N ALA A 138 0.51 8.45 -8.57
CA ALA A 138 0.39 7.00 -8.60
C ALA A 138 -0.30 6.51 -9.87
N VAL A 139 -1.44 7.11 -10.22
CA VAL A 139 -2.21 6.71 -11.40
C VAL A 139 -1.45 7.02 -12.69
N SER A 140 -0.79 8.18 -12.77
CA SER A 140 0.01 8.55 -13.95
C SER A 140 1.20 7.61 -14.11
N TRP A 141 1.85 7.25 -13.01
CA TRP A 141 2.94 6.28 -13.00
C TRP A 141 2.46 4.89 -13.46
N ILE A 142 1.33 4.38 -12.94
CA ILE A 142 0.74 3.11 -13.40
C ILE A 142 0.50 3.16 -14.91
N ASN A 143 -0.16 4.22 -15.40
CA ASN A 143 -0.48 4.35 -16.82
C ASN A 143 0.77 4.36 -17.71
N ALA A 144 1.86 5.01 -17.26
CA ALA A 144 3.13 5.02 -17.97
C ALA A 144 3.83 3.65 -17.97
N ARG A 145 3.67 2.84 -16.92
CA ARG A 145 4.34 1.53 -16.81
C ARG A 145 3.60 0.37 -17.46
N LEU A 146 2.30 0.52 -17.69
CA LEU A 146 1.50 -0.52 -18.36
C LEU A 146 1.95 -0.78 -19.82
N SER A 147 2.59 0.19 -20.49
CA SER A 147 3.20 -0.04 -21.81
C SER A 147 4.45 -0.91 -21.74
N ASP A 148 5.20 -0.84 -20.64
CA ASP A 148 6.42 -1.60 -20.47
C ASP A 148 6.10 -3.05 -20.07
N GLY A 149 5.02 -3.27 -19.31
CA GLY A 149 4.52 -4.58 -18.94
C GLY A 149 3.62 -4.54 -17.70
N PRO A 150 3.35 -5.70 -17.08
CA PRO A 150 2.44 -5.76 -15.96
C PRO A 150 2.90 -4.99 -14.73
N VAL A 151 1.94 -4.29 -14.11
CA VAL A 151 2.11 -3.45 -12.94
C VAL A 151 1.41 -4.09 -11.74
N PHE A 152 2.08 -4.08 -10.59
CA PHE A 152 1.54 -4.55 -9.32
C PHE A 152 1.38 -3.40 -8.34
N ALA A 153 0.17 -3.14 -7.86
CA ALA A 153 -0.10 -2.16 -6.82
C ALA A 153 -0.49 -2.87 -5.52
N HIS A 154 0.21 -2.59 -4.41
CA HIS A 154 -0.07 -3.22 -3.13
C HIS A 154 0.00 -2.27 -1.95
N CYS A 155 -0.61 -2.73 -0.85
CA CYS A 155 -0.41 -2.20 0.48
C CYS A 155 -0.23 -3.41 1.43
N ALA A 156 -0.53 -3.28 2.72
CA ALA A 156 -0.42 -4.40 3.66
C ALA A 156 -1.29 -5.59 3.24
N LEU A 157 -2.62 -5.40 3.17
CA LEU A 157 -3.59 -6.45 2.86
C LEU A 157 -4.19 -6.34 1.44
N GLY A 158 -3.97 -5.22 0.75
CA GLY A 158 -4.57 -4.97 -0.55
C GLY A 158 -6.07 -4.67 -0.49
N HIS A 159 -6.55 -4.09 0.62
CA HIS A 159 -7.99 -3.83 0.82
C HIS A 159 -8.39 -2.36 0.71
N GLY A 160 -7.48 -1.44 1.06
CA GLY A 160 -7.78 -0.01 1.20
C GLY A 160 -6.88 0.87 0.33
N ARG A 161 -5.65 1.14 0.79
CA ARG A 161 -4.73 2.12 0.17
C ARG A 161 -4.48 1.86 -1.32
N SER A 162 -4.01 0.65 -1.67
CA SER A 162 -3.75 0.29 -3.07
C SER A 162 -5.04 0.15 -3.89
N ALA A 163 -6.12 -0.36 -3.29
CA ALA A 163 -7.42 -0.44 -3.96
C ALA A 163 -7.98 0.95 -4.30
N THR A 164 -7.71 1.96 -3.46
CA THR A 164 -8.04 3.37 -3.73
C THR A 164 -7.33 3.86 -4.98
N VAL A 165 -6.03 3.59 -5.12
CA VAL A 165 -5.27 3.97 -6.32
C VAL A 165 -5.79 3.27 -7.58
N VAL A 166 -6.07 1.97 -7.49
CA VAL A 166 -6.61 1.21 -8.62
C VAL A 166 -7.99 1.72 -9.03
N ALA A 167 -8.87 2.03 -8.08
CA ALA A 167 -10.17 2.65 -8.38
C ALA A 167 -10.00 4.00 -9.10
N ALA A 168 -9.09 4.86 -8.62
CA ALA A 168 -8.78 6.13 -9.28
C ALA A 168 -8.23 5.93 -10.70
N PHE A 169 -7.44 4.88 -10.92
CA PHE A 169 -6.96 4.50 -12.24
C PHE A 169 -8.10 4.11 -13.19
N LEU A 170 -9.05 3.28 -12.73
CA LEU A 170 -10.21 2.89 -13.54
C LEU A 170 -11.04 4.10 -13.97
N ILE A 171 -11.29 5.03 -13.03
CA ILE A 171 -12.00 6.29 -13.30
C ILE A 171 -11.21 7.13 -14.32
N LYS A 172 -9.90 7.31 -14.12
CA LYS A 172 -9.06 8.10 -15.03
C LYS A 172 -9.04 7.53 -16.45
N ARG A 173 -9.07 6.21 -16.59
CA ARG A 173 -9.07 5.53 -17.89
C ARG A 173 -10.44 5.48 -18.56
N GLY A 174 -11.50 5.97 -17.91
CA GLY A 174 -12.87 5.90 -18.41
C GLY A 174 -13.41 4.47 -18.49
N ILE A 175 -12.86 3.54 -17.70
CA ILE A 175 -13.35 2.14 -17.63
C ILE A 175 -14.65 2.09 -16.84
N VAL A 176 -14.83 3.05 -15.92
CA VAL A 176 -16.00 3.23 -15.05
C VAL A 176 -16.30 4.73 -14.95
N ASN A 177 -17.54 5.09 -14.66
CA ASN A 177 -18.06 6.45 -14.75
C ASN A 177 -17.99 7.21 -13.42
N ASP A 178 -18.02 6.48 -12.30
CA ASP A 178 -18.04 7.06 -10.96
C ASP A 178 -17.31 6.20 -9.93
N VAL A 179 -17.21 6.72 -8.70
CA VAL A 179 -16.51 6.07 -7.59
C VAL A 179 -17.19 4.78 -7.16
N LYS A 180 -18.53 4.73 -7.19
CA LYS A 180 -19.29 3.56 -6.78
C LYS A 180 -19.01 2.39 -7.74
N GLU A 181 -19.12 2.65 -9.03
CA GLU A 181 -18.82 1.67 -10.09
C GLU A 181 -17.36 1.21 -10.00
N ALA A 182 -16.41 2.11 -9.74
CA ALA A 182 -15.01 1.76 -9.55
C ALA A 182 -14.80 0.78 -8.39
N VAL A 183 -15.44 1.04 -7.23
CA VAL A 183 -15.32 0.19 -6.05
C VAL A 183 -15.99 -1.16 -6.28
N GLU A 184 -17.17 -1.18 -6.90
CA GLU A 184 -17.88 -2.41 -7.24
C GLU A 184 -17.06 -3.26 -8.22
N PHE A 185 -16.48 -2.64 -9.26
CA PHE A 185 -15.62 -3.31 -10.23
C PHE A 185 -14.43 -4.00 -9.55
N VAL A 186 -13.71 -3.28 -8.68
CA VAL A 186 -12.57 -3.85 -7.95
C VAL A 186 -13.04 -4.98 -7.02
N LYS A 187 -14.16 -4.82 -6.32
CA LYS A 187 -14.73 -5.84 -5.42
C LYS A 187 -15.12 -7.12 -6.14
N LEU A 188 -15.61 -7.04 -7.39
CA LEU A 188 -15.92 -8.23 -8.19
C LEU A 188 -14.69 -9.12 -8.41
N LYS A 189 -13.50 -8.51 -8.53
CA LYS A 189 -12.24 -9.22 -8.73
C LYS A 189 -11.56 -9.56 -7.39
N ARG A 190 -11.72 -8.71 -6.38
CA ARG A 190 -11.13 -8.85 -5.05
C ARG A 190 -12.15 -8.48 -3.97
N PRO A 191 -13.01 -9.44 -3.54
CA PRO A 191 -14.12 -9.18 -2.62
C PRO A 191 -13.73 -8.61 -1.25
N SER A 192 -12.48 -8.78 -0.85
CA SER A 192 -11.93 -8.28 0.42
C SER A 192 -11.65 -6.78 0.44
N VAL A 193 -11.76 -6.10 -0.71
CA VAL A 193 -11.61 -4.64 -0.77
C VAL A 193 -12.69 -3.96 0.06
N ASN A 194 -12.24 -3.12 0.99
CA ASN A 194 -13.10 -2.36 1.88
C ASN A 194 -12.46 -0.98 2.10
N LEU A 195 -12.93 0.02 1.36
CA LEU A 195 -12.36 1.36 1.41
C LEU A 195 -12.86 2.11 2.65
N HIS A 196 -11.92 2.73 3.35
CA HIS A 196 -12.24 3.61 4.47
C HIS A 196 -12.97 4.88 3.99
N PRO A 197 -13.85 5.54 4.78
CA PRO A 197 -14.53 6.77 4.35
C PRO A 197 -13.61 7.88 3.84
N LYS A 198 -12.41 8.02 4.43
CA LYS A 198 -11.38 8.96 3.93
C LYS A 198 -10.92 8.63 2.50
N GLN A 199 -10.81 7.34 2.16
CA GLN A 199 -10.39 6.87 0.85
C GLN A 199 -11.51 7.07 -0.20
N LEU A 200 -12.76 6.84 0.18
CA LEU A 200 -13.91 7.16 -0.66
C LEU A 200 -13.98 8.67 -0.93
N ASN A 201 -13.78 9.50 0.10
CA ASN A 201 -13.83 10.95 -0.04
C ASN A 201 -12.77 11.47 -1.02
N VAL A 202 -11.52 10.99 -0.94
CA VAL A 202 -10.49 11.43 -1.90
C VAL A 202 -10.78 10.96 -3.33
N LEU A 203 -11.41 9.78 -3.50
CA LEU A 203 -11.85 9.31 -4.82
C LEU A 203 -12.92 10.22 -5.43
N GLU A 204 -13.88 10.69 -4.61
CA GLU A 204 -14.90 11.64 -5.06
C GLU A 204 -14.28 12.97 -5.48
N GLN A 205 -13.36 13.50 -4.68
CA GLN A 205 -12.62 14.71 -5.02
C GLN A 205 -11.84 14.54 -6.34
N PHE A 206 -11.18 13.39 -6.51
CA PHE A 206 -10.43 13.05 -7.71
C PHE A 206 -11.34 12.97 -8.95
N ALA A 207 -12.48 12.28 -8.86
CA ALA A 207 -13.44 12.14 -9.93
C ALA A 207 -14.02 13.51 -10.36
N ASN A 208 -14.37 14.36 -9.39
CA ASN A 208 -14.92 15.69 -9.66
C ASN A 208 -13.90 16.62 -10.34
N THR A 209 -12.65 16.60 -9.89
CA THR A 209 -11.57 17.39 -10.52
C THR A 209 -11.42 17.04 -12.01
N ARG A 210 -11.63 15.77 -12.39
CA ARG A 210 -11.55 15.34 -13.79
C ARG A 210 -12.75 15.73 -14.63
N ARG A 211 -13.96 15.69 -14.06
CA ARG A 211 -15.17 16.16 -14.78
C ARG A 211 -15.03 17.63 -15.16
N HIS A 212 -14.47 18.46 -14.28
CA HIS A 212 -14.23 19.87 -14.57
C HIS A 212 -13.14 20.13 -15.62
N ASN A 213 -12.14 19.25 -15.75
CA ASN A 213 -11.07 19.39 -16.75
C ASN A 213 -11.44 18.81 -18.13
N ALA A 214 -12.61 18.17 -18.26
CA ALA A 214 -13.11 17.59 -19.50
C ALA A 214 -14.21 18.44 -20.18
N VAL A 215 -14.57 19.58 -19.57
CA VAL A 215 -15.49 20.62 -20.08
C VAL A 215 -14.66 21.82 -20.51
#